data_AF-A0A0K0XER6-F1
#
_entry.id   AF-A0A0K0XER6-F1
#
_cell.length_a   1.000
_cell.length_b   1.000
_cell.length_c   1.000
_cell.angle_alpha   90.00
_cell.angle_beta   90.00
_cell.angle_gamma   90.00
#
_symmetry.space_group_name_H-M   'P 1'
#
loop_
_entity.id
_entity.type
_entity.pdbx_description
1 polymer ?
#
loop_
_entity_poly.entity_id
_entity_poly.type
_entity_poly.pdbx_seq_one_letter_code
_entity_poly.pdbx_strand_id
1 'polypeptide(L)'
;MARFEVPEGWVVQAYRFALDPTPTQLRGLASHAGAARFAHNHMLALVKAVMDQRAAERSYGIPEAELTPVLGWSLPALRRVWNQRKQWCAPWWGENSKEAYNTGMDALARGLDAWSKSRTGQRKGRAVGFPRFKLASPRF
;
A
#
# COMPACT_ATOMS: atom_id res chain seq x y z
N MET A 1 2.51 -16.39 -17.27
CA MET A 1 3.58 -17.09 -16.53
C MET A 1 3.50 -18.56 -16.90
N ALA A 2 4.62 -19.17 -17.25
CA ALA A 2 4.69 -20.61 -17.50
C ALA A 2 4.39 -21.38 -16.20
N ARG A 3 3.72 -22.52 -16.31
CA ARG A 3 3.46 -23.42 -15.17
C ARG A 3 4.78 -24.08 -14.79
N PHE A 4 5.12 -24.12 -13.50
CA PHE A 4 6.31 -24.85 -13.04
C PHE A 4 6.11 -26.34 -13.29
N GLU A 5 7.03 -26.96 -14.01
CA GLU A 5 7.05 -28.41 -14.25
C GLU A 5 8.12 -29.06 -13.38
N VAL A 6 7.71 -30.10 -12.65
CA VAL A 6 8.60 -30.83 -11.74
C VAL A 6 9.41 -31.81 -12.58
N PRO A 7 10.75 -31.81 -12.47
CA PRO A 7 11.58 -32.78 -13.17
C PRO A 7 11.20 -34.22 -12.82
N GLU A 8 11.36 -35.13 -13.78
CA GLU A 8 11.08 -36.56 -13.57
C GLU A 8 11.93 -37.13 -12.41
N GLY A 9 11.30 -37.89 -11.52
CA GLY A 9 11.94 -38.42 -10.31
C GLY A 9 11.99 -37.45 -9.12
N TRP A 10 11.49 -36.21 -9.25
CA TRP A 10 11.41 -35.24 -8.15
C TRP A 10 9.97 -35.05 -7.65
N VAL A 11 9.83 -34.70 -6.37
CA VAL A 11 8.54 -34.34 -5.75
C VAL A 11 8.65 -32.93 -5.19
N VAL A 12 7.70 -32.06 -5.57
CA VAL A 12 7.56 -30.75 -4.93
C VAL A 12 6.75 -30.89 -3.66
N GLN A 13 7.30 -30.41 -2.56
CA GLN A 13 6.62 -30.37 -1.27
C GLN A 13 6.58 -28.93 -0.76
N ALA A 14 5.47 -28.57 -0.13
CA ALA A 14 5.32 -27.29 0.56
C ALA A 14 5.11 -27.56 2.05
N TYR A 15 5.87 -26.86 2.88
CA TYR A 15 5.81 -26.99 4.33
C TYR A 15 5.28 -25.68 4.94
N ARG A 16 4.45 -25.80 5.98
CA ARG A 16 3.97 -24.66 6.76
C ARG A 16 4.49 -24.80 8.18
N PHE A 17 5.32 -23.86 8.59
CA PHE A 17 5.87 -23.79 9.94
C PHE A 17 5.18 -22.70 10.74
N ALA A 18 4.91 -22.97 12.02
CA ALA A 18 4.60 -21.92 12.99
C ALA A 18 5.92 -21.31 13.46
N LEU A 19 5.99 -19.98 13.50
CA LEU A 19 7.11 -19.31 14.15
C LEU A 19 6.92 -19.42 15.67
N ASP A 20 8.01 -19.58 16.41
CA ASP A 20 8.04 -19.52 17.88
C ASP A 20 8.82 -18.27 18.34
N PRO A 21 8.23 -17.06 18.17
CA PRO A 21 8.91 -15.82 18.51
C PRO A 21 8.92 -15.59 20.02
N THR A 22 10.05 -15.11 20.53
CA THR A 22 10.13 -14.57 21.89
C THR A 22 9.21 -13.36 22.05
N PRO A 23 8.82 -12.98 23.29
CA PRO A 23 8.01 -11.78 23.52
C PRO A 23 8.59 -10.50 22.90
N THR A 24 9.92 -10.37 22.86
CA THR A 24 10.60 -9.24 22.20
C THR A 24 10.44 -9.28 20.69
N GLN A 25 10.56 -10.45 20.06
CA GLN A 25 10.33 -10.61 18.63
C GLN A 25 8.87 -10.35 18.24
N LEU A 26 7.91 -10.78 19.06
CA LEU A 26 6.49 -10.48 18.86
C LEU A 26 6.24 -8.96 18.81
N ARG A 27 6.77 -8.20 19.77
CA ARG A 27 6.67 -6.73 19.77
C ARG A 27 7.33 -6.12 18.53
N GLY A 28 8.48 -6.64 18.12
CA GLY A 28 9.14 -6.22 16.87
C GLY A 28 8.26 -6.45 15.64
N LEU A 29 7.70 -7.64 15.48
CA LEU A 29 6.81 -7.99 14.37
C LEU A 29 5.55 -7.11 14.36
N ALA A 30 4.94 -6.90 15.53
CA ALA A 30 3.77 -6.04 15.68
C ALA A 30 4.08 -4.58 15.32
N SER A 31 5.24 -4.06 15.73
CA SER A 31 5.71 -2.73 15.36
C SER A 31 5.87 -2.58 13.84
N HIS A 32 6.50 -3.56 13.18
CA HIS A 32 6.69 -3.54 11.71
C HIS A 32 5.36 -3.64 10.97
N ALA A 33 4.44 -4.50 11.42
CA ALA A 33 3.09 -4.56 10.87
C ALA A 33 2.33 -3.25 11.07
N GLY A 34 2.51 -2.60 12.23
CA GLY A 34 2.00 -1.27 12.54
C GLY A 34 2.53 -0.21 11.58
N ALA A 35 3.85 -0.17 11.35
CA ALA A 35 4.51 0.73 10.40
C ALA A 35 3.98 0.56 8.97
N ALA A 36 3.79 -0.68 8.52
CA ALA A 36 3.19 -0.98 7.21
C ALA A 36 1.75 -0.47 7.09
N ARG A 37 0.92 -0.70 8.12
CA ARG A 37 -0.45 -0.16 8.17
C ARG A 37 -0.46 1.36 8.19
N PHE A 38 0.43 1.97 8.96
CA PHE A 38 0.56 3.43 9.06
C PHE A 38 0.88 4.04 7.69
N ALA A 39 1.93 3.57 7.00
CA ALA A 39 2.27 4.08 5.67
C ALA A 39 1.12 3.90 4.67
N HIS A 40 0.46 2.74 4.67
CA HIS A 40 -0.70 2.50 3.81
C HIS A 40 -1.81 3.53 4.06
N ASN A 41 -2.23 3.70 5.31
CA ASN A 41 -3.33 4.59 5.66
C ASN A 41 -2.95 6.06 5.45
N HIS A 42 -1.75 6.46 5.87
CA HIS A 42 -1.29 7.84 5.76
C HIS A 42 -1.17 8.29 4.30
N MET A 43 -0.67 7.42 3.42
CA MET A 43 -0.59 7.71 1.99
C MET A 43 -1.96 7.62 1.30
N LEU A 44 -2.84 6.71 1.72
CA LEU A 44 -4.22 6.66 1.23
C LEU A 44 -4.99 7.95 1.58
N ALA A 45 -4.83 8.46 2.80
CA ALA A 45 -5.44 9.72 3.22
C ALA A 45 -4.96 10.90 2.35
N LEU A 46 -3.66 10.96 2.04
CA LEU A 46 -3.12 11.98 1.14
C LEU A 46 -3.70 11.85 -0.28
N VAL A 47 -3.79 10.64 -0.83
CA VAL A 47 -4.40 10.41 -2.16
C VAL A 47 -5.84 10.91 -2.17
N LYS A 48 -6.63 10.60 -1.14
CA LYS A 48 -8.01 11.10 -1.02
C LYS A 48 -8.05 12.62 -0.97
N ALA A 49 -7.23 13.25 -0.11
CA ALA A 49 -7.17 14.70 0.00
C ALA A 49 -6.85 15.39 -1.33
N VAL A 50 -5.88 14.88 -2.09
CA VAL A 50 -5.54 15.41 -3.43
C VAL A 50 -6.70 15.23 -4.41
N MET A 51 -7.38 14.08 -4.40
CA MET A 51 -8.53 13.83 -5.26
C MET A 51 -9.72 14.73 -4.93
N ASP A 52 -10.02 14.89 -3.64
CA ASP A 52 -11.11 15.71 -3.14
C ASP A 52 -10.84 17.20 -3.43
N GLN A 53 -9.60 17.65 -3.23
CA GLN A 53 -9.18 19.01 -3.59
C GLN A 53 -9.36 19.27 -5.09
N ARG A 54 -8.91 18.36 -5.95
CA ARG A 54 -9.11 18.49 -7.41
C ARG A 54 -10.58 18.48 -7.80
N ALA A 55 -11.43 17.74 -7.08
CA ALA A 55 -12.88 17.74 -7.34
C ALA A 55 -13.51 19.08 -6.93
N ALA A 56 -13.09 19.64 -5.79
CA ALA A 56 -13.51 20.96 -5.35
C ALA A 56 -13.08 22.04 -6.36
N GLU A 57 -11.80 22.07 -6.75
CA GLU A 57 -11.26 23.03 -7.72
C GLU A 57 -12.03 23.06 -9.05
N ARG A 58 -12.41 21.89 -9.57
CA ARG A 58 -13.28 21.81 -10.76
C ARG A 58 -14.66 22.38 -10.52
N SER A 59 -15.22 22.21 -9.32
CA SER A 59 -16.59 22.67 -9.00
C SER A 59 -16.73 24.20 -9.02
N TYR A 60 -15.65 24.94 -8.78
CA TYR A 60 -15.61 26.41 -8.86
C TYR A 60 -14.80 26.92 -10.06
N GLY A 61 -14.62 26.08 -11.08
CA GLY A 61 -14.20 26.50 -12.42
C GLY A 61 -12.69 26.64 -12.65
N ILE A 62 -11.84 26.10 -11.77
CA ILE A 62 -10.39 26.08 -12.03
C ILE A 62 -10.09 25.19 -13.25
N PRO A 63 -9.34 25.67 -14.25
CA PRO A 63 -8.94 24.88 -15.41
C PRO A 63 -8.10 23.66 -15.04
N GLU A 64 -8.20 22.56 -15.82
CA GLU A 64 -7.50 21.29 -15.53
C GLU A 64 -5.97 21.46 -15.37
N ALA A 65 -5.37 22.42 -16.09
CA ALA A 65 -3.94 22.74 -16.05
C ALA A 65 -3.49 23.40 -14.73
N GLU A 66 -4.41 24.01 -13.99
CA GLU A 66 -4.16 24.74 -12.74
C GLU A 66 -4.59 23.97 -11.49
N LEU A 67 -5.19 22.78 -11.67
CA LEU A 67 -5.59 21.93 -10.55
C LEU A 67 -4.38 21.46 -9.74
N THR A 68 -4.62 21.23 -8.44
CA THR A 68 -3.67 20.61 -7.52
C THR A 68 -2.99 19.40 -8.17
N PRO A 69 -1.65 19.34 -8.25
CA PRO A 69 -0.94 18.29 -8.97
C PRO A 69 -1.34 16.88 -8.53
N VAL A 70 -1.52 15.98 -9.50
CA VAL A 70 -1.88 14.59 -9.21
C VAL A 70 -0.75 13.88 -8.47
N LEU A 71 -1.11 13.13 -7.43
CA LEU A 71 -0.20 12.22 -6.77
C LEU A 71 -0.14 10.91 -7.58
N GLY A 72 1.04 10.56 -8.11
CA GLY A 72 1.22 9.30 -8.82
C GLY A 72 0.99 8.08 -7.92
N TRP A 73 0.20 7.11 -8.39
CA TRP A 73 -0.19 5.93 -7.60
C TRP A 73 0.79 4.75 -7.68
N SER A 74 1.83 4.85 -8.50
CA SER A 74 2.87 3.80 -8.56
C SER A 74 3.69 3.76 -7.28
N LEU A 75 4.22 2.59 -6.93
CA LEU A 75 5.08 2.44 -5.76
C LEU A 75 6.26 3.44 -5.74
N PRO A 76 7.00 3.67 -6.84
CA PRO A 76 8.06 4.68 -6.85
C PRO A 76 7.55 6.10 -6.58
N ALA A 77 6.39 6.47 -7.10
CA ALA A 77 5.79 7.79 -6.88
C ALA A 77 5.36 7.97 -5.41
N LEU A 78 4.69 6.96 -4.83
CA LEU A 78 4.32 6.97 -3.42
C LEU A 78 5.56 7.04 -2.51
N ARG A 79 6.63 6.29 -2.81
CA ARG A 79 7.89 6.33 -2.06
C ARG A 79 8.55 7.69 -2.09
N ARG A 80 8.52 8.40 -3.23
CA ARG A 80 9.06 9.76 -3.35
C ARG A 80 8.36 10.71 -2.37
N VAL A 81 7.03 10.68 -2.36
CA VAL A 81 6.21 11.52 -1.47
C VAL A 81 6.38 11.10 -0.01
N TRP A 82 6.44 9.80 0.29
CA TRP A 82 6.70 9.29 1.63
C TRP A 82 8.04 9.80 2.19
N ASN A 83 9.10 9.75 1.40
CA ASN A 83 10.42 10.20 1.84
C ASN A 83 10.47 11.69 2.22
N GLN A 84 9.65 12.53 1.59
CA GLN A 84 9.55 13.96 1.92
C GLN A 84 8.77 14.21 3.23
N ARG A 85 7.93 13.25 3.65
CA ARG A 85 6.95 13.45 4.73
C ARG A 85 7.25 12.66 6.00
N LYS A 86 7.92 11.52 5.87
CA LYS A 86 8.10 10.53 6.95
C LYS A 86 8.72 11.11 8.22
N GLN A 87 9.61 12.11 8.10
CA GLN A 87 10.23 12.75 9.26
C GLN A 87 9.19 13.42 10.18
N TRP A 88 8.12 13.96 9.61
CA TRP A 88 7.11 14.71 10.34
C TRP A 88 5.93 13.84 10.76
N CYS A 89 5.48 12.93 9.89
CA CYS A 89 4.32 12.10 10.18
C CYS A 89 4.64 10.79 10.89
N ALA A 90 5.89 10.33 10.83
CA ALA A 90 6.37 9.15 11.53
C ALA A 90 7.78 9.43 12.10
N PRO A 91 7.94 10.30 13.09
CA PRO A 91 9.26 10.59 13.67
C PRO A 91 9.97 9.34 14.20
N TRP A 92 9.22 8.32 14.63
CA TRP A 92 9.71 6.98 15.01
C TRP A 92 10.07 6.08 13.80
N TRP A 93 10.15 6.60 12.58
CA TRP A 93 10.24 5.75 11.39
C TRP A 93 11.46 4.81 11.41
N GLY A 94 12.55 5.27 12.02
CA GLY A 94 13.82 4.53 12.15
C GLY A 94 13.76 3.32 13.09
N GLU A 95 12.72 3.20 13.91
CA GLU A 95 12.51 2.02 14.78
C GLU A 95 12.06 0.77 14.01
N ASN A 96 11.64 0.94 12.75
CA ASN A 96 11.19 -0.14 11.90
C ASN A 96 12.00 -0.19 10.61
N SER A 97 12.14 -1.39 10.04
CA SER A 97 12.73 -1.55 8.72
C SER A 97 12.03 -0.68 7.67
N LYS A 98 12.82 -0.09 6.77
CA LYS A 98 12.32 0.64 5.60
C LYS A 98 11.32 -0.20 4.79
N GLU A 99 11.47 -1.52 4.79
CA GLU A 99 10.62 -2.43 4.04
C GLU A 99 9.20 -2.52 4.60
N ALA A 100 8.99 -2.27 5.89
CA ALA A 100 7.65 -2.22 6.46
C ALA A 100 6.80 -1.14 5.75
N TYR A 101 7.34 0.07 5.62
CA TYR A 101 6.67 1.17 4.92
C TYR A 101 6.53 0.88 3.42
N ASN A 102 7.56 0.29 2.80
CA ASN A 102 7.54 -0.12 1.40
C ASN A 102 6.40 -1.11 1.12
N THR A 103 6.22 -2.14 1.95
CA THR A 103 5.11 -3.09 1.87
C THR A 103 3.75 -2.42 2.00
N GLY A 104 3.61 -1.47 2.93
CA GLY A 104 2.38 -0.67 3.09
C GLY A 104 2.00 0.10 1.82
N MET A 105 2.99 0.77 1.22
CA MET A 105 2.85 1.52 -0.02
C MET A 105 2.63 0.62 -1.25
N ASP A 106 3.28 -0.53 -1.34
CA ASP A 106 3.08 -1.49 -2.44
C ASP A 106 1.63 -2.00 -2.43
N ALA A 107 1.12 -2.35 -1.25
CA ALA A 107 -0.27 -2.74 -1.09
C ALA A 107 -1.24 -1.61 -1.51
N LEU A 108 -0.91 -0.35 -1.22
CA LEU A 108 -1.70 0.80 -1.66
C LEU A 108 -1.64 0.97 -3.18
N ALA A 109 -0.44 0.95 -3.77
CA ALA A 109 -0.23 1.09 -5.21
C ALA A 109 -1.03 0.06 -6.00
N ARG A 110 -0.96 -1.22 -5.60
CA ARG A 110 -1.73 -2.31 -6.21
C ARG A 110 -3.24 -2.11 -6.06
N GLY A 111 -3.69 -1.64 -4.89
CA GLY A 111 -5.10 -1.35 -4.65
C GLY A 111 -5.64 -0.24 -5.55
N LEU A 112 -4.89 0.86 -5.69
CA LEU A 112 -5.25 1.99 -6.55
C LEU A 112 -5.21 1.61 -8.04
N ASP A 113 -4.20 0.84 -8.47
CA ASP A 113 -4.11 0.32 -9.83
C ASP A 113 -5.29 -0.59 -10.16
N ALA A 114 -5.63 -1.53 -9.27
CA ALA A 114 -6.75 -2.44 -9.44
C ALA A 114 -8.10 -1.69 -9.52
N TRP A 115 -8.31 -0.69 -8.65
CA TRP A 115 -9.48 0.18 -8.69
C TRP A 115 -9.55 0.97 -10.00
N SER A 116 -8.44 1.60 -10.42
CA SER A 116 -8.37 2.38 -11.65
C SER A 116 -8.72 1.54 -12.88
N LYS A 117 -8.07 0.37 -13.03
CA LYS A 117 -8.32 -0.57 -14.13
C LYS A 117 -9.74 -1.13 -14.11
N SER A 118 -10.31 -1.33 -12.92
CA SER A 118 -11.71 -1.74 -12.80
C SER A 118 -12.66 -0.65 -13.27
N ARG A 119 -12.38 0.62 -12.93
CA ARG A 119 -13.21 1.77 -13.31
C ARG A 119 -13.14 2.07 -14.82
N THR A 120 -12.00 1.80 -15.46
CA THR A 120 -11.79 2.04 -16.90
C THR A 120 -12.08 0.81 -17.77
N GLY A 121 -12.65 -0.26 -17.22
CA GLY A 121 -12.99 -1.47 -17.98
C GLY A 121 -11.81 -2.35 -18.42
N GLN A 122 -10.59 -2.05 -17.95
CA GLN A 122 -9.37 -2.79 -18.30
C GLN A 122 -9.19 -4.10 -17.52
N ARG A 123 -10.04 -4.35 -16.52
CA ARG A 123 -10.03 -5.57 -15.70
C ARG A 123 -11.34 -6.34 -15.85
N LYS A 124 -11.25 -7.64 -16.13
CA LYS A 124 -12.38 -8.58 -16.14
C LYS A 124 -12.80 -8.96 -14.71
N GLY A 125 -14.10 -9.22 -14.51
CA GLY A 125 -14.66 -9.70 -13.25
C GLY A 125 -15.33 -8.61 -12.39
N ARG A 126 -15.61 -8.93 -11.13
CA ARG A 126 -16.32 -8.02 -10.20
C ARG A 126 -15.60 -6.68 -10.06
N ALA A 127 -16.39 -5.60 -10.02
CA ALA A 127 -15.91 -4.25 -9.79
C ALA A 127 -15.11 -4.15 -8.48
N VAL A 128 -13.93 -3.53 -8.57
CA VAL A 128 -13.05 -3.27 -7.43
C VAL A 128 -13.37 -1.88 -6.90
N GLY A 129 -13.69 -1.78 -5.61
CA GLY A 129 -13.89 -0.51 -4.93
C GLY A 129 -12.59 0.22 -4.63
N PHE A 130 -12.69 1.52 -4.32
CA PHE A 130 -11.55 2.31 -3.89
C PHE A 130 -10.90 1.71 -2.61
N PRO A 131 -9.56 1.77 -2.46
CA PRO A 131 -8.89 1.24 -1.26
C PRO A 131 -9.44 1.82 0.04
N ARG A 132 -9.48 0.98 1.08
CA ARG A 132 -9.96 1.34 2.41
C ARG A 132 -8.80 1.42 3.40
N PHE A 133 -9.00 2.22 4.46
CA PHE A 133 -8.09 2.18 5.60
C PHE A 133 -8.02 0.78 6.19
N LYS A 134 -6.79 0.37 6.51
CA LYS A 134 -6.49 -0.87 7.20
C LYS A 134 -6.67 -0.67 8.70
N LEU A 135 -7.40 -1.58 9.32
CA LEU A 135 -7.52 -1.66 10.77
C LEU A 135 -6.44 -2.58 11.32
N ALA A 136 -6.12 -2.43 12.61
CA ALA A 136 -5.34 -3.44 13.30
C ALA A 136 -6.13 -4.74 13.34
N SER A 137 -5.49 -5.84 12.94
CA SER A 137 -6.07 -7.17 13.15
C SER A 137 -5.85 -7.54 14.61
N PRO A 138 -6.85 -8.07 15.34
CA PRO A 138 -6.70 -8.52 16.72
C PRO A 138 -5.85 -9.79 16.86
N ARG A 139 -5.33 -10.34 15.75
CA ARG A 139 -4.53 -11.57 15.73
C ARG A 139 -3.02 -11.35 15.94
N PHE A 140 -2.64 -10.16 16.41
CA PHE A 140 -1.30 -9.81 16.87
C PHE A 140 -1.40 -8.94 18.12
#